data_AF-A0A6B0XTE6-F1
#
_entry.id   AF-A0A6B0XTE6-F1
#
_cell.length_a   1.000
_cell.length_b   1.000
_cell.length_c   1.000
_cell.angle_alpha   90.00
_cell.angle_beta   90.00
_cell.angle_gamma   90.00
#
_symmetry.space_group_name_H-M   'P 1'
#
loop_
_entity.id
_entity.type
_entity.pdbx_description
1 polymer ?
#
loop_
_entity_poly.entity_id
_entity_poly.type
_entity_poly.pdbx_seq_one_letter_code
_entity_poly.pdbx_strand_id
1 'polypeptide(L)'
;MPASPPTADRTRRARTAPKGGLGGLGERIAARHLADAGYEILDRNWRVGRLEIDLVIRDGDTVAFVEVKTRRPGVQAPEEALSRAQRGRIRRAAGAWLGRHPGAAAEARFDVVAVEVDRSGGCRVRHIPEAFYGDEA
;
A
#
# COMPACT_ATOMS: atom_id res chain seq x y z
N MET A 1 -16.55 12.22 35.99
CA MET A 1 -16.63 12.73 34.61
C MET A 1 -15.35 12.36 33.89
N PRO A 2 -15.27 11.26 33.12
CA PRO A 2 -14.17 11.11 32.16
C PRO A 2 -14.61 11.72 30.82
N ALA A 3 -13.75 12.59 30.30
CA ALA A 3 -13.91 13.23 29.00
C ALA A 3 -14.00 12.18 27.89
N SER A 4 -14.99 12.34 27.01
CA SER A 4 -15.14 11.56 25.79
C SER A 4 -13.85 11.62 24.95
N PRO A 5 -13.43 10.52 24.30
CA PRO A 5 -12.34 10.58 23.34
C PRO A 5 -12.74 11.50 22.17
N PRO A 6 -11.79 12.23 21.55
CA PRO A 6 -12.08 13.00 20.36
C PRO A 6 -12.62 12.06 19.28
N THR A 7 -13.84 12.36 18.84
CA THR A 7 -14.53 11.71 17.74
C THR A 7 -13.60 11.62 16.54
N ALA A 8 -13.22 10.39 16.18
CA ALA A 8 -12.50 10.09 14.95
C ALA A 8 -13.24 10.76 13.79
N ASP A 9 -12.56 11.72 13.16
CA ASP A 9 -13.05 12.39 11.97
C ASP A 9 -13.29 11.32 10.91
N ARG A 10 -14.57 11.11 10.58
CA ARG A 10 -15.02 10.15 9.57
C ARG A 10 -14.72 10.78 8.22
N THR A 11 -13.45 10.90 7.87
CA THR A 11 -13.03 11.34 6.55
C THR A 11 -13.51 10.29 5.55
N ARG A 12 -14.51 10.74 4.80
CA ARG A 12 -15.23 10.10 3.71
C ARG A 12 -14.28 9.22 2.86
N ARG A 13 -14.31 7.90 3.09
CA ARG A 13 -13.63 6.89 2.26
C ARG A 13 -13.89 7.20 0.78
N ALA A 14 -12.84 7.53 0.04
CA ALA A 14 -12.93 7.67 -1.40
C ALA A 14 -13.30 6.30 -1.98
N ARG A 15 -14.53 6.14 -2.47
CA ARG A 15 -14.96 4.95 -3.18
C ARG A 15 -14.33 4.96 -4.58
N THR A 16 -13.28 4.16 -4.76
CA THR A 16 -12.59 4.00 -6.05
C THR A 16 -12.98 2.67 -6.71
N ALA A 17 -13.16 2.67 -8.03
CA ALA A 17 -13.44 1.46 -8.82
C ALA A 17 -12.29 0.44 -8.70
N PRO A 18 -12.57 -0.86 -8.57
CA PRO A 18 -11.55 -1.89 -8.35
C PRO A 18 -10.61 -2.01 -9.56
N LYS A 19 -9.32 -2.26 -9.32
CA LYS A 19 -8.43 -2.82 -10.36
C LYS A 19 -9.09 -4.11 -10.88
N GLY A 20 -9.52 -4.16 -12.14
CA GLY A 20 -10.15 -5.35 -12.72
C GLY A 20 -9.18 -6.53 -12.83
N GLY A 21 -9.71 -7.75 -12.89
CA GLY A 21 -8.93 -8.96 -13.16
C GLY A 21 -7.92 -9.34 -12.07
N LEU A 22 -6.73 -9.81 -12.50
CA LEU A 22 -5.68 -10.35 -11.63
C LEU A 22 -5.13 -9.29 -10.65
N GLY A 23 -5.01 -8.03 -11.06
CA GLY A 23 -4.46 -6.96 -10.22
C GLY A 23 -5.31 -6.67 -8.99
N GLY A 24 -6.63 -6.58 -9.13
CA GLY A 24 -7.51 -6.38 -7.96
C GLY A 24 -7.62 -7.61 -7.08
N LEU A 25 -7.45 -8.82 -7.63
CA LEU A 25 -7.34 -10.02 -6.80
C LEU A 25 -6.09 -9.95 -5.93
N GLY A 26 -4.94 -9.60 -6.50
CA GLY A 26 -3.72 -9.47 -5.72
C GLY A 26 -3.77 -8.36 -4.69
N GLU A 27 -4.37 -7.20 -4.98
CA GLU A 27 -4.57 -6.14 -3.98
C GLU A 27 -5.40 -6.63 -2.79
N ARG A 28 -6.48 -7.39 -3.04
CA ARG A 28 -7.29 -7.97 -1.95
C ARG A 28 -6.50 -8.97 -1.11
N ILE A 29 -5.72 -9.83 -1.75
CA ILE A 29 -4.88 -10.82 -1.07
C ILE A 29 -3.80 -10.11 -0.23
N ALA A 30 -3.13 -9.11 -0.79
CA ALA A 30 -2.13 -8.30 -0.11
C ALA A 30 -2.70 -7.57 1.11
N ALA A 31 -3.84 -6.89 0.95
CA ALA A 31 -4.50 -6.20 2.05
C ALA A 31 -4.87 -7.16 3.19
N ARG A 32 -5.36 -8.36 2.84
CA ARG A 32 -5.69 -9.38 3.85
C ARG A 32 -4.45 -9.88 4.56
N HIS A 33 -3.39 -10.21 3.82
CA HIS A 33 -2.13 -10.67 4.38
C HIS A 33 -1.51 -9.67 5.36
N LEU A 34 -1.50 -8.37 4.99
CA LEU A 34 -0.98 -7.31 5.86
C LEU A 34 -1.85 -7.12 7.11
N ALA A 35 -3.17 -7.18 6.97
CA ALA A 35 -4.07 -7.10 8.12
C ALA A 35 -3.89 -8.29 9.08
N ASP A 36 -3.75 -9.51 8.54
CA ASP A 36 -3.48 -10.72 9.35
C ASP A 36 -2.09 -10.66 10.01
N ALA A 37 -1.14 -9.90 9.44
CA ALA A 37 0.17 -9.63 10.03
C ALA A 37 0.17 -8.50 11.08
N GLY A 38 -0.98 -7.88 11.37
CA GLY A 38 -1.14 -6.88 12.41
C GLY A 38 -1.05 -5.41 11.95
N TYR A 39 -0.88 -5.16 10.65
CA TYR A 39 -0.87 -3.79 10.12
C TYR A 39 -2.29 -3.22 10.01
N GLU A 40 -2.46 -1.95 10.36
CA GLU A 40 -3.74 -1.24 10.15
C GLU A 40 -3.80 -0.75 8.69
N ILE A 41 -4.87 -1.11 7.97
CA ILE A 41 -5.10 -0.61 6.61
C ILE A 41 -5.77 0.78 6.67
N LEU A 42 -5.00 1.82 6.37
CA LEU A 42 -5.49 3.20 6.35
C LEU A 42 -6.27 3.51 5.07
N ASP A 43 -5.72 3.11 3.93
CA ASP A 43 -6.31 3.38 2.61
C ASP A 43 -6.00 2.26 1.62
N ARG A 44 -6.85 2.15 0.60
CA ARG A 44 -6.72 1.19 -0.49
C ARG A 44 -7.05 1.83 -1.82
N ASN A 45 -6.26 1.55 -2.85
CA ASN A 45 -6.47 2.04 -4.21
C ASN A 45 -6.68 3.57 -4.23
N TRP A 46 -5.86 4.26 -3.43
CA TRP A 46 -5.96 5.71 -3.22
C TRP A 46 -5.46 6.43 -4.46
N ARG A 47 -6.18 7.45 -4.91
CA ARG A 47 -5.83 8.22 -6.10
C ARG A 47 -6.03 9.71 -5.93
N VAL A 48 -5.12 10.48 -6.51
CA VAL A 48 -5.26 11.92 -6.70
C VAL A 48 -4.69 12.34 -8.05
N GLY A 49 -5.53 12.91 -8.91
CA GLY A 49 -5.12 13.21 -10.28
C GLY A 49 -4.60 11.96 -10.99
N ARG A 50 -3.31 11.97 -11.36
CA ARG A 50 -2.61 10.84 -12.01
C ARG A 50 -1.75 10.00 -11.04
N LEU A 51 -1.81 10.30 -9.74
CA LEU A 51 -1.05 9.60 -8.71
C LEU A 51 -1.92 8.51 -8.07
N GLU A 52 -1.29 7.40 -7.72
CA GLU A 52 -1.95 6.21 -7.19
C GLU A 52 -1.06 5.56 -6.13
N ILE A 53 -1.70 5.01 -5.09
CA ILE A 53 -1.10 4.11 -4.09
C ILE A 53 -2.04 2.92 -3.92
N ASP A 54 -1.49 1.71 -4.00
CA ASP A 54 -2.28 0.49 -3.89
C ASP A 54 -2.79 0.26 -2.48
N LEU A 55 -1.90 0.35 -1.48
CA LEU A 55 -2.27 0.27 -0.07
C LEU A 55 -1.48 1.30 0.75
N VAL A 56 -2.13 1.89 1.74
CA VAL A 56 -1.48 2.66 2.79
C VAL A 56 -1.75 1.94 4.10
N ILE A 57 -0.67 1.60 4.81
CA ILE A 57 -0.76 0.87 6.08
C ILE A 57 -0.05 1.62 7.20
N ARG A 58 -0.45 1.35 8.44
CA ARG A 58 0.24 1.83 9.64
C ARG A 58 0.92 0.68 10.37
N ASP A 59 2.15 0.98 10.81
CA ASP A 59 3.03 0.13 11.61
C ASP A 59 3.59 1.00 12.75
N GLY A 60 2.91 0.99 13.91
CA GLY A 60 3.20 1.94 14.98
C GLY A 60 3.07 3.40 14.53
N ASP A 61 4.16 4.17 14.66
CA ASP A 61 4.23 5.58 14.25
C ASP A 61 4.65 5.77 12.78
N THR A 62 4.90 4.68 12.07
CA THR A 62 5.30 4.66 10.66
C THR A 62 4.07 4.43 9.77
N VAL A 63 3.97 5.23 8.70
CA VAL A 63 3.04 4.95 7.60
C VAL A 63 3.82 4.39 6.42
N ALA A 64 3.43 3.19 5.97
CA ALA A 64 4.03 2.56 4.80
C ALA A 64 3.11 2.68 3.58
N PHE A 65 3.70 3.12 2.47
CA PHE A 65 3.08 3.21 1.16
C PHE A 65 3.48 1.98 0.34
N VAL A 66 2.50 1.13 0.04
CA VAL A 66 2.75 -0.22 -0.48
C VAL A 66 2.33 -0.30 -1.94
N GLU A 67 3.24 -0.75 -2.80
CA GLU A 67 2.92 -1.18 -4.16
C GLU A 67 2.61 -2.69 -4.18
N VAL A 68 1.53 -3.11 -4.84
CA VAL A 68 1.18 -4.53 -4.96
C VAL A 68 1.52 -5.06 -6.36
N LYS A 69 2.44 -6.01 -6.44
CA LYS A 69 2.80 -6.69 -7.69
C LYS A 69 2.18 -8.08 -7.74
N THR A 70 1.27 -8.28 -8.68
CA THR A 70 0.57 -9.57 -8.86
C THR A 70 1.05 -10.29 -10.11
N ARG A 71 1.41 -11.57 -9.99
CA ARG A 71 1.89 -12.39 -11.12
C ARG A 71 1.38 -13.84 -11.04
N ARG A 72 1.63 -14.61 -12.10
CA ARG A 72 1.44 -16.07 -12.12
C ARG A 72 2.74 -16.79 -11.74
N PRO A 73 2.68 -18.00 -11.17
CA PRO A 73 3.85 -18.81 -10.86
C PRO A 73 4.73 -19.08 -12.09
N GLY A 74 6.04 -19.26 -11.86
CA GLY A 74 7.02 -19.56 -12.91
C GLY A 74 7.53 -18.36 -13.70
N VAL A 75 6.96 -17.18 -13.48
CA VAL A 75 7.52 -15.90 -13.95
C VAL A 75 8.57 -15.45 -12.93
N GLN A 76 9.82 -15.90 -13.09
CA GLN A 76 10.94 -15.33 -12.33
C GLN A 76 11.19 -13.92 -12.85
N ALA A 77 11.16 -12.95 -11.94
CA ALA A 77 11.35 -11.56 -12.32
C ALA A 77 12.30 -10.88 -11.31
N PRO A 78 13.40 -10.25 -11.76
CA PRO A 78 14.15 -9.27 -10.96
C PRO A 78 13.31 -8.01 -10.62
N GLU A 79 12.06 -7.99 -11.07
CA GLU A 79 11.09 -6.90 -11.03
C GLU A 79 10.44 -6.69 -9.66
N GLU A 80 10.87 -7.37 -8.60
CA GLU A 80 10.44 -7.01 -7.24
C GLU A 80 11.00 -5.65 -6.81
N ALA A 81 12.15 -5.29 -7.38
CA ALA A 81 12.65 -3.92 -7.31
C ALA A 81 11.72 -2.98 -8.10
N LEU A 82 11.33 -1.88 -7.47
CA LEU A 82 10.64 -0.79 -8.14
C LEU A 82 11.62 -0.06 -9.05
N SER A 83 11.22 0.20 -10.30
CA SER A 83 11.98 1.05 -11.22
C SER A 83 12.08 2.48 -10.67
N ARG A 84 13.11 3.24 -11.08
CA ARG A 84 13.27 4.66 -10.69
C ARG A 84 12.01 5.48 -10.97
N ALA A 85 11.33 5.21 -12.08
CA ALA A 85 10.08 5.87 -12.45
C ALA A 85 8.92 5.53 -11.50
N GLN A 86 8.82 4.26 -11.04
CA GLN A 86 7.83 3.85 -10.04
C GLN A 86 8.13 4.50 -8.68
N ARG A 87 9.37 4.45 -8.21
CA ARG A 87 9.80 5.10 -6.96
C ARG A 87 9.41 6.58 -6.94
N GLY A 88 9.71 7.31 -8.03
CA GLY A 88 9.35 8.72 -8.15
C GLY A 88 7.84 8.98 -8.17
N ARG A 89 7.03 8.09 -8.78
CA ARG A 89 5.56 8.21 -8.73
C ARG A 89 5.02 7.97 -7.33
N ILE A 90 5.48 6.92 -6.66
CA ILE A 90 5.01 6.54 -5.32
C ILE A 90 5.41 7.62 -4.31
N ARG A 91 6.62 8.18 -4.37
CA ARG A 91 7.04 9.30 -3.50
C ARG A 91 6.13 10.52 -3.64
N ARG A 92 5.79 10.91 -4.88
CA ARG A 92 4.85 12.03 -5.10
C ARG A 92 3.46 11.71 -4.59
N ALA A 93 2.99 10.48 -4.78
CA ALA A 93 1.69 10.04 -4.28
C ALA A 93 1.65 10.05 -2.74
N ALA A 94 2.71 9.56 -2.09
CA ALA A 94 2.88 9.58 -0.64
C ALA A 94 2.88 11.02 -0.09
N GLY A 95 3.64 11.94 -0.69
CA GLY A 95 3.62 13.34 -0.30
C GLY A 95 2.23 13.97 -0.41
N ALA A 96 1.49 13.66 -1.49
CA ALA A 96 0.12 14.14 -1.67
C ALA A 96 -0.87 13.49 -0.67
N TRP A 97 -0.64 12.23 -0.28
CA TRP A 97 -1.43 11.55 0.74
C TRP A 97 -1.17 12.17 2.12
N LEU A 98 0.09 12.35 2.51
CA LEU A 98 0.50 12.96 3.78
C LEU A 98 -0.02 14.41 3.90
N GLY A 99 0.04 15.18 2.82
CA GLY A 99 -0.50 16.54 2.79
C GLY A 99 -2.01 16.63 3.02
N ARG A 100 -2.75 15.53 2.81
CA ARG A 100 -4.20 15.43 3.11
C ARG A 100 -4.49 14.81 4.47
N HIS A 101 -3.49 14.27 5.14
CA HIS A 101 -3.60 13.59 6.43
C HIS A 101 -2.54 14.13 7.40
N PRO A 102 -2.66 15.40 7.82
CA PRO A 102 -1.70 16.00 8.74
C PRO A 102 -1.64 15.20 10.06
N GLY A 103 -0.43 14.91 10.53
CA GLY A 103 -0.20 14.14 11.76
C GLY A 103 -0.42 12.63 11.64
N ALA A 104 -0.62 12.09 10.43
CA ALA A 104 -0.88 10.67 10.25
C ALA A 104 0.33 9.75 10.47
N ALA A 105 1.56 10.29 10.39
CA ALA A 105 2.81 9.56 10.49
C ALA A 105 3.93 10.43 11.07
N ALA A 106 4.80 9.85 11.88
CA ALA A 106 6.10 10.42 12.21
C ALA A 106 7.15 10.06 11.13
N GLU A 107 7.03 8.86 10.56
CA GLU A 107 7.94 8.32 9.55
C GLU A 107 7.18 7.77 8.34
N ALA A 108 7.77 7.86 7.16
CA ALA A 108 7.24 7.30 5.92
C ALA A 108 8.13 6.18 5.41
N ARG A 109 7.52 5.03 5.10
CA ARG A 109 8.18 3.85 4.55
C ARG A 109 7.60 3.49 3.19
N PHE A 110 8.38 2.85 2.34
CA PHE A 110 7.91 2.37 1.04
C PHE A 110 8.11 0.87 0.93
N ASP A 111 7.01 0.14 0.75
CA ASP A 111 7.00 -1.32 0.77
C ASP A 111 6.54 -1.87 -0.57
N VAL A 112 6.87 -3.14 -0.82
CA VAL A 112 6.32 -3.92 -1.92
C VAL A 112 5.67 -5.17 -1.35
N VAL A 113 4.48 -5.51 -1.86
CA VAL A 113 3.90 -6.85 -1.65
C VAL A 113 3.85 -7.57 -2.98
N ALA A 114 4.55 -8.70 -3.05
CA ALA A 114 4.50 -9.61 -4.18
C ALA A 114 3.43 -10.68 -3.92
N VAL A 115 2.49 -10.81 -4.85
CA VAL A 115 1.43 -11.81 -4.83
C VAL A 115 1.56 -12.71 -6.05
N GLU A 116 1.81 -13.99 -5.81
CA GLU A 116 1.75 -15.02 -6.85
C GLU A 116 0.42 -15.76 -6.72
N VAL A 117 -0.35 -15.83 -7.80
CA VAL A 117 -1.64 -16.54 -7.85
C VAL A 117 -1.56 -17.63 -8.91
N ASP A 118 -1.72 -18.89 -8.50
CA ASP A 118 -1.76 -20.03 -9.40
C ASP A 118 -3.13 -20.21 -10.08
N ARG A 119 -3.20 -21.11 -11.06
CA ARG A 119 -4.45 -21.38 -11.81
C ARG A 119 -5.49 -22.16 -10.99
N SER A 120 -5.07 -22.83 -9.92
CA SER A 120 -5.92 -23.59 -8.98
C SER A 120 -6.48 -22.73 -7.85
N GLY A 121 -6.08 -21.45 -7.75
CA GLY A 121 -6.50 -20.54 -6.68
C GLY A 121 -5.58 -20.50 -5.46
N GLY A 122 -4.49 -21.26 -5.44
CA GLY A 122 -3.43 -21.12 -4.45
C GLY A 122 -2.69 -19.80 -4.64
N CYS A 123 -2.24 -19.20 -3.53
CA CYS A 123 -1.47 -17.97 -3.56
C CYS A 123 -0.27 -17.99 -2.62
N ARG A 124 0.79 -17.28 -3.02
CA ARG A 124 1.95 -16.99 -2.18
C ARG A 124 2.09 -15.49 -2.07
N VAL A 125 2.21 -15.01 -0.85
CA VAL A 125 2.38 -13.58 -0.55
C VAL A 125 3.72 -13.38 0.13
N ARG A 126 4.42 -12.33 -0.29
CA ARG A 126 5.64 -11.86 0.38
C ARG A 126 5.56 -10.35 0.52
N HIS A 127 5.69 -9.87 1.76
CA HIS A 127 5.87 -8.47 2.08
C HIS A 127 7.35 -8.14 2.18
N ILE A 128 7.77 -7.08 1.50
CA ILE A 128 9.13 -6.57 1.46
C ILE A 128 9.07 -5.16 2.05
N PRO A 129 9.34 -5.00 3.36
CA PRO A 129 9.43 -3.69 3.98
C PRO A 129 10.67 -2.95 3.45
N GLU A 130 10.61 -1.61 3.44
CA GLU A 130 11.74 -0.76 3.04
C GLU A 130 12.30 -1.10 1.66
N ALA A 131 11.40 -1.43 0.72
CA ALA A 131 11.76 -1.83 -0.63
C ALA A 131 12.60 -0.75 -1.38
N PHE A 132 12.50 0.51 -0.95
CA PHE A 132 13.43 1.58 -1.30
C PHE A 132 13.32 2.76 -0.31
N TYR A 133 14.39 3.54 -0.18
CA TYR A 133 14.42 4.73 0.68
C TYR A 133 13.81 5.97 0.00
N GLY A 134 13.42 6.97 0.80
CA GLY A 134 12.94 8.27 0.32
C GLY A 134 13.98 9.05 -0.48
N ASP A 135 15.27 8.82 -0.19
CA ASP A 135 16.38 9.57 -0.75
C ASP A 135 17.27 8.69 -1.61
N GLU A 136 17.29 8.98 -2.91
CA GLU A 136 18.52 8.85 -3.69
C GLU A 136 18.67 10.21 -4.35
N ALA A 137 19.69 10.94 -3.90
CA ALA A 137 20.07 12.27 -4.38
C ALA A 137 20.18 12.34 -5.91
#